data_AF-A0A497YFQ0-F1
#
_entry.id   AF-A0A497YFQ0-F1
#
_cell.length_a   1.000
_cell.length_b   1.000
_cell.length_c   1.000
_cell.angle_alpha   90.00
_cell.angle_beta   90.00
_cell.angle_gamma   90.00
#
_symmetry.space_group_name_H-M   'P 1'
#
loop_
_entity.id
_entity.type
_entity.pdbx_description
1 polymer ?
#
loop_
_entity_poly.entity_id
_entity_poly.type
_entity_poly.pdbx_seq_one_letter_code
_entity_poly.pdbx_strand_id
1 'polypeptide(L)'
;MLQPTSPLRQSNQSTCISSENKELTGEVNIRIYLSETFAYVTQVTLFTAGLKKIDERNNHYGFDDIFVDYRGKPGHYVIRLQVNGRITDTDLLVDGDTICAVGTIRYKADVILRTPELYSAALLNGEMSYASSHEYFMQPAVSMSDSDTFTNFDDPKPNCGLFIFLRYPNSERYSQVPLADEIWSKFELLDYRGLPLIRFPNHTTQHDGLGDSPNQGWLAFSALLRPGMYFLKYSGSDPRTVPIYIYENWYTQFFMTVNEAPLYGSIRIFLAKKRKFNPNDKLHFYIDVCLDKISNGDFSLNPHLLDKIAYGKWESPMLGMLGAYLYLSGNETKNDNLFQKIVYNLENAILKNSSNSPDIWALNLLSYQHFNKTLPGDQPVACPGLPMLRVAFDTTRRAAAIYPSLIKQGDVKDFVTENQVFDSPYNTFTSLPQQQFSTLLADENSLDISFENLKLNAFPVVNNLKDYLDQRNDSVITLESISPPSNSDINEKLPQLLKNRSKIGRFGGAVINALVKDPSLSTEQIAEQLMLPVNTVARVREKLGI
;
A
#
# COMPACT_ATOMS: atom_id res chain seq x y z
N MET A 1 -55.14 6.56 8.81
CA MET A 1 -54.11 5.91 9.65
C MET A 1 -53.77 4.58 9.00
N LEU A 2 -52.69 4.53 8.25
CA LEU A 2 -52.09 3.29 7.74
C LEU A 2 -50.63 3.32 8.19
N GLN A 3 -50.24 2.35 9.00
CA GLN A 3 -48.85 2.21 9.44
C GLN A 3 -47.98 1.80 8.23
N PRO A 4 -46.78 2.36 8.07
CA PRO A 4 -45.82 1.82 7.12
C PRO A 4 -45.23 0.53 7.68
N THR A 5 -45.38 -0.55 6.92
CA THR A 5 -44.74 -1.85 7.13
C THR A 5 -43.21 -1.71 7.06
N SER A 6 -42.53 -2.29 8.03
CA SER A 6 -41.06 -2.34 8.15
C SER A 6 -40.38 -2.97 6.93
N PRO A 7 -39.14 -2.57 6.58
CA PRO A 7 -38.38 -3.25 5.53
C PRO A 7 -37.93 -4.63 6.02
N LEU A 8 -38.20 -5.66 5.22
CA LEU A 8 -37.75 -7.04 5.41
C LEU A 8 -36.23 -7.11 5.52
N ARG A 9 -35.72 -7.57 6.67
CA ARG A 9 -34.35 -8.09 6.79
C ARG A 9 -34.22 -9.32 5.90
N GLN A 10 -33.50 -9.22 4.78
CA GLN A 10 -33.08 -10.39 4.00
C GLN A 10 -31.96 -11.11 4.79
N SER A 11 -32.31 -12.22 5.44
CA SER A 11 -31.33 -13.14 6.02
C SER A 11 -30.60 -13.89 4.89
N ASN A 12 -29.27 -13.91 4.90
CA ASN A 12 -28.45 -14.79 4.08
C ASN A 12 -28.79 -16.25 4.45
N GLN A 13 -29.72 -16.89 3.74
CA GLN A 13 -30.07 -18.29 3.96
C GLN A 13 -29.22 -19.20 3.08
N SER A 14 -28.56 -20.17 3.68
CA SER A 14 -28.04 -21.36 2.99
C SER A 14 -29.18 -22.33 2.73
N THR A 15 -29.22 -22.92 1.54
CA THR A 15 -30.18 -23.98 1.20
C THR A 15 -29.39 -25.23 0.90
N CYS A 16 -29.54 -26.28 1.70
CA CYS A 16 -28.92 -27.56 1.42
C CYS A 16 -30.00 -28.60 1.10
N ILE A 17 -29.70 -29.45 0.11
CA ILE A 17 -30.56 -30.56 -0.31
C ILE A 17 -29.74 -31.84 -0.08
N SER A 18 -30.20 -32.68 0.84
CA SER A 18 -29.67 -34.03 1.04
C SER A 18 -30.54 -35.05 0.33
N SER A 19 -29.90 -36.06 -0.25
CA SER A 19 -30.57 -37.27 -0.70
C SER A 19 -30.70 -38.24 0.47
N GLU A 20 -31.90 -38.76 0.71
CA GLU A 20 -32.10 -39.80 1.72
C GLU A 20 -31.43 -41.11 1.28
N ASN A 21 -30.22 -41.38 1.79
CA ASN A 21 -29.63 -42.71 1.70
C ASN A 21 -30.08 -43.54 2.91
N LYS A 22 -30.82 -44.62 2.65
CA LYS A 22 -31.39 -45.50 3.68
C LYS A 22 -30.36 -46.37 4.43
N GLU A 23 -29.08 -46.31 4.06
CA GLU A 23 -28.00 -47.03 4.74
C GLU A 23 -26.84 -46.07 5.10
N LEU A 24 -26.78 -45.67 6.38
CA LEU A 24 -25.81 -44.73 6.98
C LEU A 24 -24.35 -45.24 7.02
N THR A 25 -24.04 -46.34 6.35
CA THR A 25 -22.71 -46.98 6.39
C THR A 25 -21.81 -46.63 5.20
N GLY A 26 -22.29 -45.81 4.26
CA GLY A 26 -21.54 -45.39 3.08
C GLY A 26 -20.79 -44.06 3.24
N GLU A 27 -19.83 -43.82 2.35
CA GLU A 27 -19.27 -42.48 2.13
C GLU A 27 -20.35 -41.55 1.55
N VAL A 28 -20.32 -40.28 1.94
CA VAL A 28 -21.21 -39.22 1.43
C VAL A 28 -20.41 -38.18 0.66
N ASN A 29 -20.95 -37.71 -0.45
CA ASN A 29 -20.42 -36.60 -1.23
C ASN A 29 -21.06 -35.29 -0.74
N ILE A 30 -20.23 -34.36 -0.30
CA ILE A 30 -20.63 -32.99 0.00
C ILE A 30 -20.19 -32.14 -1.19
N ARG A 31 -21.15 -31.52 -1.88
CA ARG A 31 -20.87 -30.56 -2.95
C ARG A 31 -21.40 -29.18 -2.59
N ILE A 32 -20.50 -28.22 -2.48
CA ILE A 32 -20.82 -26.85 -2.09
C ILE A 32 -20.87 -25.98 -3.34
N TYR A 33 -21.95 -25.23 -3.50
CA TYR A 33 -22.16 -24.23 -4.54
C TYR A 33 -22.23 -22.87 -3.87
N LEU A 34 -21.30 -21.98 -4.20
CA LEU A 34 -21.42 -20.58 -3.80
C LEU A 34 -22.28 -19.86 -4.82
N SER A 35 -23.33 -19.17 -4.37
CA SER A 35 -24.08 -18.31 -5.29
C SER A 35 -23.20 -17.15 -5.77
N GLU A 36 -23.54 -16.56 -6.92
CA GLU A 36 -22.81 -15.44 -7.52
C GLU A 36 -22.62 -14.23 -6.59
N THR A 37 -23.47 -14.06 -5.55
CA THR A 37 -23.29 -13.00 -4.54
C THR A 37 -22.00 -13.15 -3.72
N PHE A 38 -21.36 -14.30 -3.81
CA PHE A 38 -20.11 -14.67 -3.15
C PHE A 38 -18.92 -14.69 -4.12
N ALA A 39 -19.02 -14.05 -5.29
CA ALA A 39 -17.93 -13.94 -6.27
C ALA A 39 -16.62 -13.36 -5.72
N TYR A 40 -16.70 -12.60 -4.62
CA TYR A 40 -15.57 -11.99 -3.92
C TYR A 40 -15.17 -12.74 -2.64
N VAL A 41 -15.66 -13.96 -2.44
CA VAL A 41 -15.15 -14.83 -1.38
C VAL A 41 -13.66 -15.02 -1.59
N THR A 42 -12.87 -14.61 -0.61
CA THR A 42 -11.41 -14.75 -0.64
C THR A 42 -11.02 -16.17 -0.29
N GLN A 43 -11.81 -16.83 0.59
CA GLN A 43 -11.54 -18.18 1.06
C GLN A 43 -12.81 -18.94 1.46
N VAL A 44 -12.91 -20.20 1.03
CA VAL A 44 -13.87 -21.20 1.54
C VAL A 44 -13.10 -22.29 2.26
N THR A 45 -13.49 -22.58 3.50
CA THR A 45 -12.89 -23.68 4.27
C THR A 45 -13.98 -24.62 4.77
N LEU A 46 -13.78 -25.93 4.57
CA LEU A 46 -14.66 -26.97 5.11
C LEU A 46 -14.01 -27.61 6.34
N PHE A 47 -14.77 -27.72 7.43
CA PHE A 47 -14.35 -28.34 8.68
C PHE A 47 -15.26 -29.52 9.05
N THR A 48 -14.71 -30.47 9.80
CA THR A 48 -15.52 -31.45 10.56
C THR A 48 -16.13 -30.80 11.81
N ALA A 49 -17.07 -31.49 12.47
CA ALA A 49 -17.63 -31.10 13.77
C ALA A 49 -16.59 -30.76 14.85
N GLY A 50 -15.42 -31.42 14.81
CA GLY A 50 -14.31 -31.17 15.72
C GLY A 50 -13.40 -30.00 15.28
N LEU A 51 -13.86 -29.17 14.33
CA LEU A 51 -13.10 -28.08 13.71
C LEU A 51 -11.78 -28.50 13.07
N LYS A 52 -11.61 -29.79 12.76
CA LYS A 52 -10.51 -30.26 11.93
C LYS A 52 -10.76 -29.83 10.49
N LYS A 53 -9.84 -29.04 9.93
CA LYS A 53 -9.86 -28.58 8.54
C LYS A 53 -9.79 -29.77 7.58
N ILE A 54 -10.69 -29.79 6.61
CA ILE A 54 -10.83 -30.85 5.59
C ILE A 54 -10.31 -30.36 4.25
N ASP A 55 -10.86 -29.25 3.76
CA ASP A 55 -10.49 -28.63 2.49
C ASP A 55 -10.47 -27.10 2.65
N GLU A 56 -9.66 -26.43 1.84
CA GLU A 56 -9.53 -24.98 1.81
C GLU A 56 -9.29 -24.53 0.37
N ARG A 57 -10.15 -23.64 -0.12
CA ARG A 57 -10.08 -23.10 -1.48
C ARG A 57 -10.02 -21.58 -1.39
N ASN A 58 -8.97 -21.00 -1.95
CA ASN A 58 -8.84 -19.56 -2.11
C ASN A 58 -9.32 -19.19 -3.51
N ASN A 59 -10.32 -18.32 -3.61
CA ASN A 59 -10.81 -17.91 -4.93
C ASN A 59 -9.81 -16.95 -5.56
N HIS A 60 -9.14 -17.40 -6.61
CA HIS A 60 -8.29 -16.55 -7.45
C HIS A 60 -9.09 -16.23 -8.73
N TYR A 61 -9.94 -15.20 -8.67
CA TYR A 61 -10.66 -14.60 -9.80
C TYR A 61 -11.07 -15.55 -10.94
N GLY A 62 -12.31 -16.02 -10.91
CA GLY A 62 -12.96 -16.67 -12.04
C GLY A 62 -14.36 -17.09 -11.65
N PHE A 63 -15.32 -16.98 -12.57
CA PHE A 63 -16.68 -17.50 -12.41
C PHE A 63 -16.73 -19.04 -12.49
N ASP A 64 -15.59 -19.71 -12.31
CA ASP A 64 -15.55 -21.14 -12.23
C ASP A 64 -16.12 -21.50 -10.86
N ASP A 65 -17.32 -22.05 -10.89
CA ASP A 65 -18.05 -22.52 -9.73
C ASP A 65 -17.09 -23.13 -8.69
N ILE A 66 -16.93 -22.48 -7.53
CA ILE A 66 -16.11 -23.02 -6.46
C ILE A 66 -16.87 -24.22 -5.90
N PHE A 67 -16.57 -25.40 -6.44
CA PHE A 67 -17.01 -26.66 -5.88
C PHE A 67 -15.97 -27.14 -4.88
N VAL A 68 -16.39 -27.23 -3.63
CA VAL A 68 -15.78 -28.17 -2.69
C VAL A 68 -16.51 -29.48 -2.91
N ASP A 69 -15.85 -30.45 -3.54
CA ASP A 69 -16.34 -31.83 -3.67
C ASP A 69 -15.54 -32.69 -2.69
N TYR A 70 -16.20 -33.14 -1.62
CA TYR A 70 -15.57 -33.91 -0.56
C TYR A 70 -16.34 -35.21 -0.30
N ARG A 71 -15.61 -36.33 -0.28
CA ARG A 71 -16.11 -37.63 0.16
C ARG A 71 -15.75 -37.88 1.61
N GLY A 72 -16.77 -38.00 2.46
CA GLY A 72 -16.62 -38.14 3.91
C GLY A 72 -17.58 -39.16 4.52
N LYS A 73 -17.59 -39.22 5.86
CA LYS A 73 -18.60 -39.98 6.61
C LYS A 73 -19.81 -39.07 6.90
N PRO A 74 -21.03 -39.62 7.02
CA PRO A 74 -22.14 -38.87 7.59
C PRO A 74 -21.75 -38.21 8.91
N GLY A 75 -22.17 -36.96 9.13
CA GLY A 75 -21.81 -36.21 10.32
C GLY A 75 -22.10 -34.72 10.21
N HIS A 76 -21.59 -33.99 11.21
CA HIS A 76 -21.68 -32.54 11.26
C HIS A 76 -20.42 -31.89 10.66
N TYR A 77 -20.62 -30.87 9.84
CA TYR A 77 -19.59 -30.15 9.10
C TYR A 77 -19.83 -28.65 9.24
N VAL A 78 -18.79 -27.84 9.08
CA VAL A 78 -18.89 -26.37 9.11
C VAL A 78 -18.24 -25.81 7.86
N ILE A 79 -18.96 -24.98 7.10
CA ILE A 79 -18.40 -24.18 6.01
C ILE A 79 -18.08 -22.80 6.54
N ARG A 80 -16.83 -22.39 6.44
CA ARG A 80 -16.38 -21.03 6.71
C ARG A 80 -16.16 -20.28 5.40
N LEU A 81 -16.83 -19.15 5.25
CA LEU A 81 -16.60 -18.20 4.18
C LEU A 81 -15.90 -16.97 4.73
N GLN A 82 -14.80 -16.58 4.10
CA GLN A 82 -14.15 -15.30 4.34
C GLN A 82 -14.34 -14.39 3.12
N VAL A 83 -14.88 -13.20 3.36
CA VAL A 83 -15.12 -12.17 2.33
C VAL A 83 -14.60 -10.85 2.87
N ASN A 84 -13.55 -10.29 2.27
CA ASN A 84 -12.98 -8.99 2.68
C ASN A 84 -12.74 -8.88 4.21
N GLY A 85 -12.20 -9.94 4.83
CA GLY A 85 -11.94 -10.01 6.27
C GLY A 85 -13.15 -10.34 7.15
N ARG A 86 -14.37 -10.37 6.62
CA ARG A 86 -15.55 -10.85 7.36
C ARG A 86 -15.65 -12.37 7.25
N ILE A 87 -15.78 -13.03 8.40
CA ILE A 87 -15.95 -14.49 8.51
C ILE A 87 -17.42 -14.81 8.73
N THR A 88 -17.95 -15.79 7.99
CA THR A 88 -19.31 -16.35 8.20
C THR A 88 -19.21 -17.87 8.23
N ASP A 89 -19.75 -18.49 9.27
CA ASP A 89 -19.80 -19.94 9.43
C ASP A 89 -21.23 -20.45 9.18
N THR A 90 -21.33 -21.54 8.42
CA THR A 90 -22.59 -22.24 8.12
C THR A 90 -22.44 -23.69 8.54
N ASP A 91 -23.27 -24.10 9.51
CA ASP A 91 -23.35 -25.49 9.96
C ASP A 91 -24.08 -26.38 8.95
N LEU A 92 -23.56 -27.59 8.74
CA LEU A 92 -24.10 -28.60 7.85
C LEU A 92 -24.26 -29.92 8.58
N LEU A 93 -25.48 -30.46 8.59
CA LEU A 93 -25.72 -31.85 8.96
C LEU A 93 -25.82 -32.68 7.69
N VAL A 94 -24.93 -33.66 7.53
CA VAL A 94 -24.80 -34.48 6.32
C VAL A 94 -25.10 -35.92 6.68
N ASP A 95 -26.25 -36.42 6.26
CA ASP A 95 -26.73 -37.80 6.45
C ASP A 95 -26.75 -38.62 5.16
N GLY A 96 -26.54 -37.96 4.02
CA GLY A 96 -26.41 -38.55 2.68
C GLY A 96 -25.63 -37.62 1.74
N ASP A 97 -25.60 -37.96 0.44
CA ASP A 97 -25.03 -37.04 -0.56
C ASP A 97 -25.78 -35.71 -0.47
N THR A 98 -25.02 -34.64 -0.23
CA THR A 98 -25.55 -33.32 0.11
C THR A 98 -25.00 -32.29 -0.86
N ILE A 99 -25.93 -31.60 -1.53
CA ILE A 99 -25.62 -30.41 -2.31
C ILE A 99 -26.03 -29.20 -1.48
N CYS A 100 -25.06 -28.39 -1.05
CA CYS A 100 -25.35 -27.16 -0.34
C CYS A 100 -25.07 -25.91 -1.15
N ALA A 101 -26.09 -25.08 -1.30
CA ALA A 101 -26.05 -23.77 -1.88
C ALA A 101 -25.86 -22.72 -0.78
N VAL A 102 -24.73 -22.02 -0.79
CA VAL A 102 -24.51 -20.89 0.12
C VAL A 102 -24.84 -19.60 -0.64
N GLY A 103 -25.97 -18.99 -0.26
CA GLY A 103 -26.53 -17.79 -0.89
C GLY A 103 -27.76 -18.04 -1.75
N THR A 104 -28.27 -16.98 -2.37
CA THR A 104 -29.53 -17.01 -3.15
C THR A 104 -29.25 -17.56 -4.55
N ILE A 105 -29.48 -18.86 -4.76
CA ILE A 105 -29.44 -19.42 -6.12
C ILE A 105 -30.76 -19.09 -6.83
N ARG A 106 -30.73 -18.09 -7.71
CA ARG A 106 -31.82 -17.87 -8.68
C ARG A 106 -31.42 -18.49 -10.01
N TYR A 107 -31.90 -19.71 -10.28
CA TYR A 107 -31.85 -20.28 -11.61
C TYR A 107 -32.71 -19.44 -12.56
N LYS A 108 -32.06 -18.73 -13.49
CA LYS A 108 -32.62 -18.01 -14.66
C LYS A 108 -33.55 -16.82 -14.39
N ALA A 109 -32.99 -15.63 -14.55
CA ALA A 109 -33.45 -14.56 -15.45
C ALA A 109 -32.44 -13.43 -15.36
N ASP A 110 -31.73 -13.10 -16.46
CA ASP A 110 -30.81 -11.97 -16.65
C ASP A 110 -30.66 -11.02 -15.45
N VAL A 111 -30.04 -11.52 -14.38
CA VAL A 111 -29.68 -10.67 -13.24
C VAL A 111 -28.41 -10.01 -13.72
N ILE A 112 -28.54 -8.78 -14.18
CA ILE A 112 -27.39 -7.90 -14.32
C ILE A 112 -26.77 -7.83 -12.92
N LEU A 113 -25.72 -8.60 -12.69
CA LEU A 113 -24.92 -8.58 -11.48
C LEU A 113 -24.40 -7.15 -11.35
N ARG A 114 -25.02 -6.39 -10.46
CA ARG A 114 -24.42 -5.13 -10.01
C ARG A 114 -23.24 -5.55 -9.16
N THR A 115 -22.03 -5.27 -9.64
CA THR A 115 -20.84 -5.34 -8.80
C THR A 115 -21.15 -4.59 -7.51
N PRO A 116 -20.90 -5.20 -6.33
CA PRO A 116 -21.13 -4.52 -5.06
C PRO A 116 -20.42 -3.19 -5.10
N GLU A 117 -21.07 -2.18 -4.52
CA GLU A 117 -20.50 -0.86 -4.40
C GLU A 117 -19.16 -0.96 -3.69
N LEU A 118 -18.09 -0.56 -4.40
CA LEU A 118 -16.78 -0.44 -3.78
C LEU A 118 -16.78 0.83 -2.95
N TYR A 119 -16.24 0.76 -1.74
CA TYR A 119 -16.05 1.92 -0.87
C TYR A 119 -14.55 2.13 -0.66
N SER A 120 -14.10 3.37 -0.84
CA SER A 120 -12.76 3.80 -0.47
C SER A 120 -12.85 4.94 0.53
N ALA A 121 -11.98 4.93 1.54
CA ALA A 121 -11.86 6.06 2.46
C ALA A 121 -11.39 7.32 1.71
N ALA A 122 -10.55 7.11 0.68
CA ALA A 122 -10.21 8.13 -0.28
C ALA A 122 -11.41 8.41 -1.20
N LEU A 123 -11.79 9.67 -1.31
CA LEU A 123 -12.96 10.09 -2.07
C LEU A 123 -12.59 10.16 -3.54
N LEU A 124 -12.56 9.01 -4.22
CA LEU A 124 -12.03 8.87 -5.57
C LEU A 124 -13.12 9.09 -6.62
N ASN A 125 -12.90 10.03 -7.54
CA ASN A 125 -13.73 10.25 -8.71
C ASN A 125 -13.13 9.53 -9.91
N GLY A 126 -13.89 8.64 -10.55
CA GLY A 126 -13.42 7.92 -11.74
C GLY A 126 -14.53 7.23 -12.52
N GLU A 127 -14.16 6.72 -13.71
CA GLU A 127 -15.03 5.94 -14.61
C GLU A 127 -15.59 4.67 -13.93
N MET A 128 -14.91 4.18 -12.89
CA MET A 128 -15.42 3.23 -11.92
C MET A 128 -15.76 3.99 -10.65
N SER A 129 -17.03 4.37 -10.48
CA SER A 129 -17.50 5.14 -9.32
C SER A 129 -17.49 4.25 -8.09
N TYR A 130 -16.56 4.47 -7.16
CA TYR A 130 -16.75 4.04 -5.78
C TYR A 130 -18.08 4.64 -5.27
N ALA A 131 -18.85 3.94 -4.45
CA ALA A 131 -20.03 4.55 -3.85
C ALA A 131 -19.68 5.79 -3.01
N SER A 132 -18.44 5.85 -2.51
CA SER A 132 -17.90 7.02 -1.82
C SER A 132 -17.53 8.22 -2.73
N SER A 133 -17.56 8.06 -4.05
CA SER A 133 -17.15 9.10 -5.02
C SER A 133 -18.13 10.27 -5.11
N HIS A 134 -19.40 10.07 -4.74
CA HIS A 134 -20.42 11.13 -4.73
C HIS A 134 -20.56 11.81 -3.36
N GLU A 135 -19.63 11.57 -2.45
CA GLU A 135 -19.75 12.03 -1.08
C GLU A 135 -19.47 13.53 -0.92
N TYR A 136 -20.32 14.16 -0.10
CA TYR A 136 -20.20 15.55 0.34
C TYR A 136 -18.86 15.88 1.04
N PHE A 137 -18.10 14.87 1.45
CA PHE A 137 -16.78 15.00 2.06
C PHE A 137 -15.66 15.41 1.07
N MET A 138 -15.90 15.32 -0.24
CA MET A 138 -14.85 15.52 -1.24
C MET A 138 -14.32 16.95 -1.23
N GLN A 139 -15.22 17.93 -1.17
CA GLN A 139 -14.83 19.35 -1.12
C GLN A 139 -14.02 19.67 0.14
N PRO A 140 -14.43 19.25 1.35
CA PRO A 140 -13.60 19.33 2.55
C PRO A 140 -12.21 18.69 2.38
N ALA A 141 -12.11 17.47 1.85
CA ALA A 141 -10.82 16.81 1.68
C ALA A 141 -9.89 17.61 0.74
N VAL A 142 -10.43 18.15 -0.35
CA VAL A 142 -9.68 18.96 -1.32
C VAL A 142 -9.27 20.32 -0.74
N SER A 143 -10.15 20.99 0.00
CA SER A 143 -9.88 22.34 0.54
C SER A 143 -8.94 22.29 1.75
N MET A 144 -9.13 21.32 2.65
CA MET A 144 -8.32 21.18 3.86
C MET A 144 -6.92 20.62 3.57
N SER A 145 -6.76 19.80 2.52
CA SER A 145 -5.42 19.36 2.11
C SER A 145 -4.56 20.48 1.53
N ASP A 146 -5.15 21.56 1.01
CA ASP A 146 -4.41 22.67 0.38
C ASP A 146 -3.94 23.73 1.39
N SER A 147 -4.44 23.70 2.63
CA SER A 147 -4.16 24.70 3.66
C SER A 147 -3.53 24.08 4.91
N ASP A 148 -2.68 24.83 5.60
CA ASP A 148 -2.19 24.45 6.93
C ASP A 148 -3.36 24.57 7.91
N THR A 149 -3.76 23.45 8.51
CA THR A 149 -4.61 23.49 9.68
C THR A 149 -3.77 23.64 10.93
N PHE A 150 -2.53 23.14 10.95
CA PHE A 150 -1.59 23.22 12.07
C PHE A 150 -0.29 23.93 11.67
N THR A 151 0.09 24.94 12.45
CA THR A 151 1.34 25.69 12.29
C THR A 151 2.12 25.65 13.61
N ASN A 152 3.14 24.81 13.72
CA ASN A 152 3.90 24.66 14.97
C ASN A 152 5.41 24.60 14.78
N PHE A 153 5.95 25.35 13.82
CA PHE A 153 7.40 25.32 13.59
C PHE A 153 7.96 26.70 13.30
N ASP A 154 8.93 27.11 14.13
CA ASP A 154 9.88 28.20 13.87
C ASP A 154 10.91 27.83 12.77
N ASP A 155 10.89 26.59 12.29
CA ASP A 155 11.77 26.07 11.25
C ASP A 155 11.37 26.56 9.84
N PRO A 156 12.33 26.61 8.89
CA PRO A 156 12.01 26.85 7.48
C PRO A 156 11.00 25.81 6.98
N LYS A 157 9.91 26.28 6.34
CA LYS A 157 8.81 25.45 5.86
C LYS A 157 9.34 24.27 5.02
N PRO A 158 9.18 23.01 5.48
CA PRO A 158 9.64 21.86 4.72
C PRO A 158 8.82 21.70 3.44
N ASN A 159 9.41 21.15 2.37
CA ASN A 159 8.72 20.85 1.11
C ASN A 159 7.97 19.51 1.14
N CYS A 160 7.48 19.13 2.31
CA CYS A 160 6.77 17.90 2.59
C CYS A 160 5.78 18.14 3.73
N GLY A 161 4.81 17.25 3.85
CA GLY A 161 3.80 17.39 4.89
C GLY A 161 2.93 16.17 5.03
N LEU A 162 2.02 16.27 5.98
CA LEU A 162 1.03 15.25 6.30
C LEU A 162 -0.35 15.87 6.24
N PHE A 163 -1.22 15.22 5.48
CA PHE A 163 -2.65 15.42 5.49
C PHE A 163 -3.32 14.17 6.05
N ILE A 164 -4.16 14.28 7.07
CA ILE A 164 -4.98 13.21 7.62
C ILE A 164 -6.44 13.63 7.46
N PHE A 165 -7.24 12.77 6.86
CA PHE A 165 -8.68 12.96 6.71
C PHE A 165 -9.43 11.76 7.29
N LEU A 166 -10.13 12.01 8.39
CA LEU A 166 -10.98 11.02 9.06
C LEU A 166 -12.44 11.35 8.74
N ARG A 167 -13.24 10.36 8.40
CA ARG A 167 -14.66 10.59 8.07
C ARG A 167 -15.55 9.44 8.48
N TYR A 168 -16.81 9.73 8.72
CA TYR A 168 -17.85 8.71 8.72
C TYR A 168 -18.12 8.19 7.30
N PRO A 169 -18.71 6.98 7.13
CA PRO A 169 -19.09 6.48 5.81
C PRO A 169 -20.01 7.44 5.06
N ASN A 170 -20.97 8.04 5.78
CA ASN A 170 -21.90 9.05 5.26
C ASN A 170 -22.51 9.87 6.41
N SER A 171 -23.26 10.92 6.07
CA SER A 171 -23.86 11.87 7.05
C SER A 171 -24.97 11.24 7.87
N GLU A 172 -25.74 10.32 7.27
CA GLU A 172 -26.79 9.58 7.96
C GLU A 172 -26.21 8.73 9.08
N ARG A 173 -25.09 8.06 8.82
CA ARG A 173 -24.40 7.22 9.81
C ARG A 173 -23.83 8.06 10.94
N TYR A 174 -23.21 9.20 10.63
CA TYR A 174 -22.77 10.16 11.65
C TYR A 174 -23.94 10.58 12.57
N SER A 175 -25.09 10.92 11.98
CA SER A 175 -26.28 11.35 12.72
C SER A 175 -26.89 10.26 13.61
N GLN A 176 -26.56 8.99 13.38
CA GLN A 176 -27.07 7.84 14.13
C GLN A 176 -26.18 7.41 15.29
N VAL A 177 -24.93 7.88 15.37
CA VAL A 177 -23.97 7.44 16.40
C VAL A 177 -24.10 8.37 17.61
N PRO A 178 -24.68 7.90 18.74
CA PRO A 178 -24.71 8.66 19.98
C PRO A 178 -23.26 8.75 20.45
N LEU A 179 -22.71 9.96 20.64
CA LEU A 179 -21.28 10.23 20.94
C LEU A 179 -20.33 10.24 19.72
N ALA A 180 -20.83 10.45 18.50
CA ALA A 180 -19.97 10.64 17.33
C ALA A 180 -18.91 11.75 17.55
N ASP A 181 -19.24 12.72 18.38
CA ASP A 181 -18.42 13.88 18.73
C ASP A 181 -17.22 13.55 19.64
N GLU A 182 -17.27 12.45 20.39
CA GLU A 182 -16.21 12.06 21.32
C GLU A 182 -15.09 11.27 20.64
N ILE A 183 -15.33 10.71 19.46
CA ILE A 183 -14.38 9.80 18.81
C ILE A 183 -13.11 10.53 18.39
N TRP A 184 -13.23 11.81 18.03
CA TRP A 184 -12.10 12.63 17.59
C TRP A 184 -11.10 12.84 18.72
N SER A 185 -11.55 13.11 19.94
CA SER A 185 -10.62 13.31 21.08
C SER A 185 -9.83 12.08 21.49
N LYS A 186 -10.19 10.91 20.97
CA LYS A 186 -9.43 9.68 21.20
C LYS A 186 -8.22 9.57 20.29
N PHE A 187 -8.09 10.43 19.28
CA PHE A 187 -6.95 10.48 18.38
C PHE A 187 -5.86 11.43 18.86
N GLU A 188 -4.61 11.00 18.68
CA GLU A 188 -3.41 11.76 18.97
C GLU A 188 -2.37 11.48 17.87
N LEU A 189 -1.69 12.52 17.39
CA LEU A 189 -0.55 12.37 16.50
C LEU A 189 0.73 12.50 17.33
N LEU A 190 1.59 11.49 17.27
CA LEU A 190 2.87 11.44 17.97
C LEU A 190 4.03 11.64 16.99
N ASP A 191 5.11 12.24 17.48
CA ASP A 191 6.40 12.28 16.77
C ASP A 191 7.13 10.93 16.80
N TYR A 192 8.30 10.86 16.16
CA TYR A 192 9.15 9.66 16.11
C TYR A 192 9.64 9.17 17.48
N ARG A 193 9.50 9.97 18.55
CA ARG A 193 9.85 9.62 19.95
C ARG A 193 8.62 9.22 20.76
N GLY A 194 7.44 9.15 20.13
CA GLY A 194 6.18 8.89 20.81
C GLY A 194 5.68 10.08 21.64
N LEU A 195 6.23 11.27 21.45
CA LEU A 195 5.76 12.47 22.13
C LEU A 195 4.60 13.10 21.36
N PRO A 196 3.57 13.65 22.02
CA PRO A 196 2.41 14.20 21.34
C PRO A 196 2.77 15.46 20.60
N LEU A 197 2.48 15.49 19.30
CA LEU A 197 2.49 16.70 18.50
C LEU A 197 1.18 17.45 18.65
N ILE A 198 0.08 16.72 18.59
CA ILE A 198 -1.28 17.26 18.74
C ILE A 198 -2.21 16.16 19.25
N ARG A 199 -3.11 16.55 20.17
CA ARG A 199 -4.29 15.77 20.54
C ARG A 199 -5.47 16.36 19.81
N PHE A 200 -6.26 15.53 19.15
CA PHE A 200 -7.42 16.03 18.45
C PHE A 200 -8.45 16.48 19.50
N PRO A 201 -9.10 17.64 19.35
CA PRO A 201 -10.05 18.16 20.32
C PRO A 201 -11.39 17.43 20.22
N ASN A 202 -12.17 17.45 21.30
CA ASN A 202 -13.63 17.36 21.19
C ASN A 202 -14.12 18.70 20.66
N HIS A 203 -15.06 18.71 19.71
CA HIS A 203 -15.60 19.91 19.04
C HIS A 203 -15.71 21.13 19.97
N THR A 204 -15.38 22.33 19.47
CA THR A 204 -16.11 23.61 19.69
C THR A 204 -15.32 24.89 19.41
N THR A 205 -14.05 24.82 19.03
CA THR A 205 -13.31 26.02 18.63
C THR A 205 -12.46 25.69 17.42
N GLN A 206 -12.39 26.61 16.46
CA GLN A 206 -11.27 26.70 15.51
C GLN A 206 -10.00 26.72 16.36
N HIS A 207 -9.51 25.53 16.73
CA HIS A 207 -8.29 25.37 17.46
C HIS A 207 -7.19 25.32 16.42
N ASP A 208 -6.11 26.01 16.71
CA ASP A 208 -4.85 26.01 15.96
C ASP A 208 -4.46 24.55 15.68
N GLY A 209 -4.82 24.02 14.52
CA GLY A 209 -4.48 22.63 14.20
C GLY A 209 -5.38 21.89 13.23
N LEU A 210 -6.69 22.15 13.22
CA LEU A 210 -7.64 21.21 12.63
C LEU A 210 -8.81 21.92 11.93
N GLY A 211 -9.17 21.39 10.76
CA GLY A 211 -10.45 21.69 10.13
C GLY A 211 -11.46 20.64 10.57
N ASP A 212 -12.48 21.05 11.31
CA ASP A 212 -13.63 20.19 11.60
C ASP A 212 -14.92 20.90 11.19
N SER A 213 -15.91 20.10 10.82
CA SER A 213 -17.29 20.55 10.78
C SER A 213 -18.06 19.53 11.60
N PRO A 214 -18.31 19.82 12.90
CA PRO A 214 -18.95 18.88 13.82
C PRO A 214 -20.17 18.23 13.18
N ASN A 215 -21.04 19.06 12.58
CA ASN A 215 -22.29 18.64 11.97
C ASN A 215 -22.16 17.83 10.66
N GLN A 216 -20.95 17.54 10.20
CA GLN A 216 -20.72 16.87 8.92
C GLN A 216 -19.96 15.55 9.06
N GLY A 217 -19.52 15.14 10.26
CA GLY A 217 -18.94 13.81 10.44
C GLY A 217 -17.58 13.59 9.77
N TRP A 218 -16.73 14.61 9.72
CA TRP A 218 -15.33 14.51 9.28
C TRP A 218 -14.40 15.39 10.09
N LEU A 219 -13.12 15.02 10.09
CA LEU A 219 -12.01 15.75 10.70
C LEU A 219 -10.82 15.76 9.74
N ALA A 220 -10.17 16.91 9.62
CA ALA A 220 -8.99 17.10 8.79
C ALA A 220 -7.82 17.70 9.58
N PHE A 221 -6.65 17.10 9.43
CA PHE A 221 -5.35 17.64 9.86
C PHE A 221 -4.46 17.83 8.64
N SER A 222 -3.77 18.95 8.55
CA SER A 222 -2.90 19.29 7.43
C SER A 222 -1.76 20.15 7.94
N ALA A 223 -0.53 19.65 7.85
CA ALA A 223 0.65 20.34 8.36
C ALA A 223 1.87 20.06 7.49
N LEU A 224 2.72 21.08 7.35
CA LEU A 224 4.09 20.89 6.89
C LEU A 224 4.92 20.35 8.05
N LEU A 225 5.39 19.11 7.90
CA LEU A 225 6.14 18.37 8.92
C LEU A 225 7.49 17.92 8.36
N ARG A 226 8.47 17.74 9.25
CA ARG A 226 9.78 17.20 8.85
C ARG A 226 9.63 15.76 8.33
N PRO A 227 10.45 15.34 7.34
CA PRO A 227 10.51 13.95 6.95
C PRO A 227 10.83 13.04 8.14
N GLY A 228 10.26 11.84 8.16
CA GLY A 228 10.48 10.86 9.23
C GLY A 228 9.22 10.14 9.67
N MET A 229 9.34 9.41 10.78
CA MET A 229 8.26 8.59 11.34
C MET A 229 7.35 9.40 12.27
N TYR A 230 6.06 9.15 12.16
CA TYR A 230 5.02 9.66 13.04
C TYR A 230 4.05 8.51 13.37
N PHE A 231 3.24 8.69 14.40
CA PHE A 231 2.26 7.68 14.79
C PHE A 231 0.89 8.29 15.02
N LEU A 232 -0.13 7.78 14.33
CA LEU A 232 -1.52 8.08 14.65
C LEU A 232 -2.00 7.08 15.69
N LYS A 233 -2.27 7.56 16.90
CA LYS A 233 -2.76 6.76 18.02
C LYS A 233 -4.24 6.98 18.24
N TYR A 234 -4.99 5.91 18.47
CA TYR A 234 -6.38 5.93 18.92
C TYR A 234 -6.50 5.24 20.28
N SER A 235 -7.26 5.85 21.19
CA SER A 235 -7.40 5.43 22.59
C SER A 235 -8.82 5.02 22.99
N GLY A 236 -9.72 4.83 22.03
CA GLY A 236 -11.11 4.45 22.27
C GLY A 236 -11.32 2.95 22.45
N SER A 237 -12.45 2.43 21.96
CA SER A 237 -12.92 1.05 22.19
C SER A 237 -12.02 -0.04 21.58
N ASP A 238 -11.26 0.29 20.54
CA ASP A 238 -10.26 -0.56 19.90
C ASP A 238 -8.94 0.20 19.79
N PRO A 239 -8.16 0.31 20.88
CA PRO A 239 -7.01 1.21 20.93
C PRO A 239 -5.86 0.68 20.09
N ARG A 240 -5.50 1.41 19.03
CA ARG A 240 -4.37 1.05 18.14
C ARG A 240 -3.50 2.23 17.75
N THR A 241 -2.30 1.89 17.32
CA THR A 241 -1.34 2.82 16.76
C THR A 241 -1.03 2.44 15.31
N VAL A 242 -0.94 3.45 14.44
CA VAL A 242 -0.60 3.32 13.02
C VAL A 242 0.67 4.14 12.74
N PRO A 243 1.79 3.53 12.31
CA PRO A 243 2.96 4.26 11.85
C PRO A 243 2.66 4.97 10.52
N ILE A 244 3.15 6.20 10.37
CA ILE A 244 3.02 7.03 9.18
C ILE A 244 4.40 7.62 8.87
N TYR A 245 4.92 7.34 7.67
CA TYR A 245 6.21 7.88 7.25
C TYR A 245 6.02 9.08 6.31
N ILE A 246 6.67 10.20 6.61
CA ILE A 246 6.71 11.39 5.76
C ILE A 246 7.99 11.38 4.94
N TYR A 247 7.85 11.35 3.62
CA TYR A 247 8.96 11.34 2.68
C TYR A 247 9.36 12.78 2.28
N GLU A 248 10.66 13.02 2.15
CA GLU A 248 11.14 14.35 1.74
C GLU A 248 10.70 14.68 0.30
N ASN A 249 10.23 15.91 0.08
CA ASN A 249 9.69 16.39 -1.21
C ASN A 249 8.37 15.74 -1.65
N TRP A 250 7.70 15.03 -0.73
CA TRP A 250 6.40 14.41 -0.96
C TRP A 250 5.41 14.80 0.14
N TYR A 251 4.15 14.87 -0.22
CA TYR A 251 3.04 15.07 0.71
C TYR A 251 2.37 13.73 0.95
N THR A 252 2.33 13.32 2.22
CA THR A 252 1.67 12.10 2.66
C THR A 252 0.21 12.40 2.94
N GLN A 253 -0.71 11.71 2.27
CA GLN A 253 -2.15 11.93 2.38
C GLN A 253 -2.80 10.66 2.93
N PHE A 254 -3.18 10.70 4.20
CA PHE A 254 -3.78 9.61 4.96
C PHE A 254 -5.30 9.79 5.02
N PHE A 255 -6.05 8.73 4.72
CA PHE A 255 -7.50 8.67 4.79
C PHE A 255 -7.92 7.48 5.62
N MET A 256 -8.96 7.63 6.44
CA MET A 256 -9.56 6.52 7.18
C MET A 256 -11.05 6.78 7.44
N THR A 257 -11.83 5.72 7.32
CA THR A 257 -13.24 5.73 7.70
C THR A 257 -13.38 5.38 9.18
N VAL A 258 -14.31 6.04 9.86
CA VAL A 258 -14.60 5.89 11.28
C VAL A 258 -16.09 5.63 11.45
N ASN A 259 -16.48 4.76 12.37
CA ASN A 259 -17.87 4.51 12.73
C ASN A 259 -18.05 4.66 14.25
N GLU A 260 -18.32 3.57 14.96
CA GLU A 260 -18.23 3.52 16.43
C GLU A 260 -16.76 3.40 16.90
N ALA A 261 -15.89 2.96 15.98
CA ALA A 261 -14.43 2.86 16.12
C ALA A 261 -13.79 3.10 14.74
N PRO A 262 -12.45 3.30 14.67
CA PRO A 262 -11.75 3.42 13.39
C PRO A 262 -11.83 2.12 12.60
N LEU A 263 -12.09 2.20 11.30
CA LEU A 263 -12.11 1.05 10.41
C LEU A 263 -10.73 0.89 9.77
N TYR A 264 -9.80 0.21 10.44
CA TYR A 264 -8.39 0.14 10.02
C TYR A 264 -8.20 -0.44 8.61
N GLY A 265 -9.01 -1.41 8.18
CA GLY A 265 -8.99 -1.92 6.80
C GLY A 265 -9.33 -0.88 5.72
N SER A 266 -9.95 0.24 6.10
CA SER A 266 -10.25 1.34 5.20
C SER A 266 -9.11 2.33 5.02
N ILE A 267 -7.99 2.19 5.74
CA ILE A 267 -6.87 3.13 5.64
C ILE A 267 -6.39 3.18 4.19
N ARG A 268 -6.16 4.41 3.69
CA ARG A 268 -5.50 4.67 2.41
C ARG A 268 -4.44 5.74 2.61
N ILE A 269 -3.24 5.49 2.11
CA ILE A 269 -2.13 6.43 2.17
C ILE A 269 -1.61 6.66 0.77
N PHE A 270 -1.58 7.92 0.34
CA PHE A 270 -0.99 8.33 -0.94
C PHE A 270 0.22 9.23 -0.73
N LEU A 271 1.10 9.21 -1.73
CA LEU A 271 2.25 10.11 -1.81
C LEU A 271 2.07 10.97 -3.05
N ALA A 272 1.99 12.29 -2.86
CA ALA A 272 1.75 13.25 -3.92
C ALA A 272 2.85 14.32 -3.97
N LYS A 273 3.19 14.79 -5.18
CA LYS A 273 4.12 15.94 -5.36
C LYS A 273 3.49 17.27 -4.94
N LYS A 274 2.15 17.34 -4.98
CA LYS A 274 1.39 18.52 -4.59
C LYS A 274 0.67 18.23 -3.29
N ARG A 275 0.60 19.26 -2.46
CA ARG A 275 -0.09 19.21 -1.17
C ARG A 275 -1.56 18.86 -1.31
N LYS A 276 -2.24 19.54 -2.21
CA LYS A 276 -3.66 19.38 -2.52
C LYS A 276 -4.00 17.96 -2.96
N PHE A 277 -4.98 17.36 -2.30
CA PHE A 277 -5.57 16.09 -2.68
C PHE A 277 -6.32 16.24 -4.01
N ASN A 278 -6.07 15.31 -4.94
CA ASN A 278 -6.78 15.24 -6.21
C ASN A 278 -7.66 13.98 -6.25
N PRO A 279 -8.99 14.10 -6.05
CA PRO A 279 -9.89 12.95 -6.08
C PRO A 279 -9.97 12.31 -7.47
N ASN A 280 -9.64 13.05 -8.55
CA ASN A 280 -9.69 12.56 -9.92
C ASN A 280 -8.37 11.90 -10.37
N ASP A 281 -7.40 11.72 -9.47
CA ASP A 281 -6.15 11.05 -9.82
C ASP A 281 -6.39 9.55 -10.03
N LYS A 282 -6.29 9.11 -11.29
CA LYS A 282 -6.48 7.71 -11.68
C LYS A 282 -5.47 6.77 -10.99
N LEU A 283 -4.33 7.26 -10.50
CA LEU A 283 -3.35 6.44 -9.80
C LEU A 283 -3.84 5.95 -8.43
N HIS A 284 -4.71 6.71 -7.76
CA HIS A 284 -5.28 6.29 -6.49
C HIS A 284 -6.09 5.00 -6.62
N PHE A 285 -6.81 4.82 -7.73
CA PHE A 285 -7.54 3.57 -8.01
C PHE A 285 -6.58 2.36 -8.07
N TYR A 286 -5.44 2.49 -8.75
CA TYR A 286 -4.49 1.38 -8.85
C TYR A 286 -3.79 1.10 -7.51
N ILE A 287 -3.61 2.12 -6.67
CA ILE A 287 -3.14 1.94 -5.29
C ILE A 287 -4.15 1.13 -4.48
N ASP A 288 -5.43 1.47 -4.56
CA ASP A 288 -6.51 0.71 -3.90
C ASP A 288 -6.53 -0.76 -4.36
N VAL A 289 -6.45 -0.99 -5.68
CA VAL A 289 -6.35 -2.35 -6.24
C VAL A 289 -5.13 -3.10 -5.69
N CYS A 290 -3.97 -2.45 -5.60
CA CYS A 290 -2.78 -3.07 -5.03
C CYS A 290 -2.95 -3.41 -3.54
N LEU A 291 -3.58 -2.52 -2.76
CA LEU A 291 -3.83 -2.74 -1.33
C LEU A 291 -4.82 -3.89 -1.10
N ASP A 292 -5.87 -3.99 -1.92
CA ASP A 292 -6.84 -5.10 -1.84
C ASP A 292 -6.16 -6.42 -2.16
N LYS A 293 -5.32 -6.46 -3.20
CA LYS A 293 -4.52 -7.62 -3.56
C LYS A 293 -3.56 -8.05 -2.45
N ILE A 294 -2.82 -7.11 -1.84
CA ILE A 294 -1.96 -7.40 -0.68
C ILE A 294 -2.78 -7.93 0.51
N SER A 295 -3.94 -7.34 0.77
CA SER A 295 -4.81 -7.74 1.88
C SER A 295 -5.32 -9.16 1.72
N ASN A 296 -5.59 -9.57 0.48
CA ASN A 296 -6.10 -10.89 0.12
C ASN A 296 -5.00 -11.91 -0.19
N GLY A 297 -3.71 -11.54 -0.08
CA GLY A 297 -2.59 -12.43 -0.43
C GLY A 297 -2.52 -12.77 -1.92
N ASP A 298 -3.14 -11.97 -2.78
CA ASP A 298 -3.12 -12.14 -4.23
C ASP A 298 -1.95 -11.34 -4.83
N PHE A 299 -0.84 -12.03 -5.07
CA PHE A 299 0.39 -11.43 -5.59
C PHE A 299 0.48 -11.40 -7.13
N SER A 300 -0.61 -11.75 -7.84
CA SER A 300 -0.60 -11.75 -9.31
C SER A 300 -0.62 -10.34 -9.90
N LEU A 301 0.08 -10.08 -11.00
CA LEU A 301 0.01 -8.78 -11.70
C LEU A 301 -0.47 -8.98 -13.13
N ASN A 302 -1.64 -8.43 -13.46
CA ASN A 302 -2.10 -8.41 -14.85
C ASN A 302 -1.30 -7.37 -15.67
N PRO A 303 -1.20 -7.52 -17.01
CA PRO A 303 -0.38 -6.64 -17.84
C PRO A 303 -0.75 -5.15 -17.76
N HIS A 304 -2.04 -4.84 -17.56
CA HIS A 304 -2.51 -3.46 -17.44
C HIS A 304 -2.07 -2.80 -16.13
N LEU A 305 -2.17 -3.52 -15.00
CA LEU A 305 -1.68 -3.05 -13.71
C LEU A 305 -0.15 -2.91 -13.72
N LEU A 306 0.55 -3.87 -14.35
CA LEU A 306 2.00 -3.82 -14.53
C LEU A 306 2.46 -2.54 -15.26
N ASP A 307 1.79 -2.21 -16.37
CA ASP A 307 2.03 -0.97 -17.13
C ASP A 307 1.85 0.26 -16.22
N LYS A 308 0.76 0.30 -15.45
CA LYS A 308 0.47 1.43 -14.55
C LYS A 308 1.48 1.55 -13.42
N ILE A 309 1.98 0.45 -12.86
CA ILE A 309 3.04 0.45 -11.85
C ILE A 309 4.36 0.98 -12.45
N ALA A 310 4.72 0.47 -13.64
CA ALA A 310 5.98 0.83 -14.29
C ALA A 310 6.08 2.34 -14.58
N TYR A 311 5.00 2.95 -15.08
CA TYR A 311 4.98 4.39 -15.37
C TYR A 311 4.63 5.24 -14.15
N GLY A 312 3.56 4.87 -13.43
CA GLY A 312 2.98 5.69 -12.36
C GLY A 312 3.84 5.88 -11.11
N LYS A 313 4.93 5.10 -10.94
CA LYS A 313 5.85 5.26 -9.80
C LYS A 313 6.47 6.66 -9.70
N TRP A 314 6.61 7.38 -10.82
CA TRP A 314 7.23 8.70 -10.86
C TRP A 314 6.30 9.82 -10.38
N GLU A 315 4.99 9.59 -10.50
CA GLU A 315 3.93 10.47 -10.04
C GLU A 315 3.42 10.08 -8.65
N SER A 316 3.41 8.78 -8.34
CA SER A 316 3.03 8.21 -7.05
C SER A 316 3.99 7.08 -6.62
N PRO A 317 4.97 7.38 -5.75
CA PRO A 317 5.93 6.40 -5.24
C PRO A 317 5.23 5.25 -4.50
N MET A 318 4.07 5.52 -3.90
CA MET A 318 3.26 4.49 -3.25
C MET A 318 2.85 3.39 -4.22
N LEU A 319 2.43 3.73 -5.45
CA LEU A 319 2.07 2.74 -6.46
C LEU A 319 3.27 1.87 -6.86
N GLY A 320 4.44 2.50 -7.03
CA GLY A 320 5.68 1.79 -7.31
C GLY A 320 6.06 0.83 -6.18
N MET A 321 5.95 1.29 -4.93
CA MET A 321 6.29 0.52 -3.73
C MET A 321 5.35 -0.68 -3.56
N LEU A 322 4.03 -0.47 -3.60
CA LEU A 322 3.03 -1.53 -3.48
C LEU A 322 3.14 -2.53 -4.64
N GLY A 323 3.33 -2.05 -5.86
CA GLY A 323 3.54 -2.89 -7.04
C GLY A 323 4.79 -3.77 -6.91
N ALA A 324 5.89 -3.21 -6.38
CA ALA A 324 7.10 -3.97 -6.12
C ALA A 324 6.91 -5.01 -5.01
N TYR A 325 6.20 -4.66 -3.93
CA TYR A 325 5.84 -5.64 -2.89
C TYR A 325 4.99 -6.78 -3.42
N LEU A 326 3.99 -6.49 -4.26
CA LEU A 326 3.16 -7.52 -4.90
C LEU A 326 4.00 -8.48 -5.73
N TYR A 327 4.81 -7.95 -6.65
CA TYR A 327 5.65 -8.77 -7.52
C TYR A 327 6.65 -9.62 -6.74
N LEU A 328 7.43 -8.98 -5.85
CA LEU A 328 8.50 -9.66 -5.13
C LEU A 328 8.00 -10.64 -4.06
N SER A 329 6.76 -10.47 -3.59
CA SER A 329 6.10 -11.46 -2.72
C SER A 329 5.52 -12.64 -3.49
N GLY A 330 5.31 -12.50 -4.80
CA GLY A 330 4.86 -13.58 -5.68
C GLY A 330 5.99 -14.49 -6.16
N ASN A 331 5.62 -15.54 -6.90
CA ASN A 331 6.56 -16.49 -7.52
C ASN A 331 6.86 -16.18 -8.99
N GLU A 332 6.39 -15.03 -9.51
CA GLU A 332 6.61 -14.65 -10.91
C GLU A 332 8.00 -14.06 -11.11
N THR A 333 8.69 -14.48 -12.19
CA THR A 333 10.05 -14.04 -12.51
C THR A 333 10.19 -13.34 -13.87
N LYS A 334 9.09 -13.23 -14.63
CA LYS A 334 9.11 -12.72 -16.02
C LYS A 334 9.57 -11.27 -16.12
N ASN A 335 9.40 -10.49 -15.06
CA ASN A 335 9.63 -9.04 -15.04
C ASN A 335 10.73 -8.64 -14.03
N ASP A 336 11.64 -9.56 -13.67
CA ASP A 336 12.67 -9.33 -12.63
C ASP A 336 13.50 -8.08 -12.91
N ASN A 337 13.94 -7.92 -14.16
CA ASN A 337 14.70 -6.75 -14.59
C ASN A 337 13.92 -5.43 -14.41
N LEU A 338 12.61 -5.45 -14.65
CA LEU A 338 11.75 -4.28 -14.44
C LEU A 338 11.65 -3.96 -12.95
N PHE A 339 11.36 -4.96 -12.11
CA PHE A 339 11.18 -4.72 -10.69
C PHE A 339 12.47 -4.40 -9.95
N GLN A 340 13.61 -4.97 -10.35
CA GLN A 340 14.92 -4.54 -9.86
C GLN A 340 15.15 -3.05 -10.18
N LYS A 341 14.79 -2.59 -11.38
CA LYS A 341 14.86 -1.17 -11.75
C LYS A 341 13.85 -0.31 -10.97
N ILE A 342 12.65 -0.81 -10.70
CA ILE A 342 11.66 -0.08 -9.90
C ILE A 342 12.18 0.15 -8.49
N VAL A 343 12.65 -0.91 -7.82
CA VAL A 343 13.25 -0.83 -6.47
C VAL A 343 14.41 0.15 -6.46
N TYR A 344 15.34 0.02 -7.41
CA TYR A 344 16.48 0.94 -7.54
C TYR A 344 16.03 2.40 -7.73
N ASN A 345 15.04 2.66 -8.59
CA ASN A 345 14.54 4.01 -8.83
C ASN A 345 13.81 4.60 -7.62
N LEU A 346 13.03 3.78 -6.89
CA LEU A 346 12.38 4.21 -5.67
C LEU A 346 13.42 4.72 -4.67
N GLU A 347 14.46 3.93 -4.41
CA GLU A 347 15.51 4.29 -3.46
C GLU A 347 16.39 5.44 -3.96
N ASN A 348 16.87 5.41 -5.21
CA ASN A 348 17.97 6.27 -5.65
C ASN A 348 17.54 7.51 -6.44
N ALA A 349 16.32 7.53 -6.97
CA ALA A 349 15.84 8.63 -7.82
C ALA A 349 14.60 9.32 -7.26
N ILE A 350 13.62 8.56 -6.76
CA ILE A 350 12.29 9.05 -6.40
C ILE A 350 12.23 9.46 -4.92
N LEU A 351 12.77 8.62 -4.03
CA LEU A 351 12.80 8.79 -2.58
C LEU A 351 14.24 8.88 -2.04
N LYS A 352 15.17 9.43 -2.86
CA LYS A 352 16.62 9.49 -2.61
C LYS A 352 17.06 10.02 -1.25
N ASN A 353 16.29 10.94 -0.66
CA ASN A 353 16.61 11.53 0.65
C ASN A 353 15.81 10.85 1.77
N SER A 354 15.24 9.69 1.51
CA SER A 354 14.46 8.88 2.45
C SER A 354 15.02 7.46 2.50
N SER A 355 16.35 7.32 2.39
CA SER A 355 17.04 6.03 2.49
C SER A 355 16.87 5.35 3.85
N ASN A 356 16.53 6.12 4.90
CA ASN A 356 16.14 5.59 6.21
C ASN A 356 14.66 5.15 6.27
N SER A 357 13.92 5.13 5.15
CA SER A 357 12.53 4.64 5.13
C SER A 357 12.51 3.13 5.44
N PRO A 358 11.81 2.70 6.51
CA PRO A 358 11.72 1.28 6.86
C PRO A 358 11.03 0.45 5.76
N ASP A 359 10.08 1.03 5.03
CA ASP A 359 9.40 0.36 3.92
C ASP A 359 10.30 0.16 2.71
N ILE A 360 11.19 1.11 2.38
CA ILE A 360 12.16 0.93 1.29
C ILE A 360 13.25 -0.06 1.72
N TRP A 361 13.70 0.00 2.96
CA TRP A 361 14.65 -0.97 3.52
C TRP A 361 14.10 -2.40 3.44
N ALA A 362 12.85 -2.62 3.88
CA ALA A 362 12.22 -3.93 3.82
C ALA A 362 11.97 -4.39 2.37
N LEU A 363 11.71 -3.46 1.45
CA LEU A 363 11.55 -3.77 0.04
C LEU A 363 12.88 -4.23 -0.59
N ASN A 364 13.98 -3.57 -0.23
CA ASN A 364 15.31 -3.99 -0.63
C ASN A 364 15.62 -5.40 -0.10
N LEU A 365 15.36 -5.66 1.18
CA LEU A 365 15.51 -6.99 1.77
C LEU A 365 14.70 -8.05 1.03
N LEU A 366 13.42 -7.78 0.72
CA LEU A 366 12.57 -8.67 -0.06
C LEU A 366 13.14 -8.92 -1.45
N SER A 367 13.69 -7.89 -2.09
CA SER A 367 14.30 -8.01 -3.41
C SER A 367 15.54 -8.91 -3.41
N TYR A 368 16.40 -8.83 -2.38
CA TYR A 368 17.55 -9.73 -2.23
C TYR A 368 17.10 -11.19 -2.12
N GLN A 369 16.07 -11.44 -1.32
CA GLN A 369 15.50 -12.78 -1.14
C GLN A 369 14.91 -13.30 -2.46
N HIS A 370 14.06 -12.51 -3.12
CA HIS A 370 13.40 -12.91 -4.36
C HIS A 370 14.40 -13.21 -5.48
N PHE A 371 15.47 -12.41 -5.62
CA PHE A 371 16.49 -12.60 -6.65
C PHE A 371 17.60 -13.59 -6.26
N ASN A 372 17.48 -14.31 -5.14
CA ASN A 372 18.51 -15.21 -4.60
C ASN A 372 19.90 -14.54 -4.50
N LYS A 373 19.93 -13.25 -4.14
CA LYS A 373 21.17 -12.50 -3.95
C LYS A 373 21.57 -12.55 -2.48
N THR A 374 22.88 -12.60 -2.23
CA THR A 374 23.39 -12.42 -0.87
C THR A 374 23.15 -10.98 -0.43
N LEU A 375 22.77 -10.82 0.84
CA LEU A 375 22.69 -9.50 1.44
C LEU A 375 24.08 -8.85 1.43
N PRO A 376 24.17 -7.53 1.22
CA PRO A 376 25.46 -6.84 1.24
C PRO A 376 26.02 -6.83 2.67
N GLY A 377 27.15 -7.50 2.88
CA GLY A 377 27.84 -7.62 4.17
C GLY A 377 27.53 -8.90 4.94
N ASP A 378 28.34 -9.19 5.97
CA ASP A 378 28.22 -10.43 6.77
C ASP A 378 26.99 -10.43 7.70
N GLN A 379 26.42 -9.26 8.01
CA GLN A 379 25.17 -9.13 8.77
C GLN A 379 24.30 -8.00 8.22
N PRO A 380 22.98 -8.21 8.07
CA PRO A 380 22.09 -7.15 7.65
C PRO A 380 22.00 -6.07 8.73
N VAL A 381 22.07 -4.81 8.28
CA VAL A 381 21.87 -3.63 9.14
C VAL A 381 20.45 -3.67 9.71
N ALA A 382 20.29 -3.33 10.99
CA ALA A 382 18.97 -3.27 11.62
C ALA A 382 18.00 -2.36 10.84
N CYS A 383 16.73 -2.72 10.81
CA CYS A 383 15.70 -1.89 10.19
C CYS A 383 15.64 -0.51 10.89
N PRO A 384 15.72 0.62 10.17
CA PRO A 384 15.83 1.96 10.77
C PRO A 384 14.57 2.48 11.48
N GLY A 385 13.53 1.65 11.63
CA GLY A 385 12.29 1.99 12.32
C GLY A 385 11.18 0.99 12.03
N LEU A 386 9.93 1.39 12.25
CA LEU A 386 8.74 0.57 11.99
C LEU A 386 8.19 0.78 10.57
N PRO A 387 8.16 -0.24 9.70
CA PRO A 387 7.47 -0.16 8.42
C PRO A 387 5.99 0.19 8.56
N MET A 388 5.55 1.09 7.68
CA MET A 388 4.15 1.52 7.58
C MET A 388 3.29 0.45 6.92
N LEU A 389 3.81 -0.26 5.91
CA LEU A 389 3.11 -1.35 5.23
C LEU A 389 3.21 -2.65 6.04
N ARG A 390 2.12 -3.40 6.14
CA ARG A 390 2.11 -4.70 6.84
C ARG A 390 3.08 -5.68 6.16
N VAL A 391 3.04 -5.76 4.83
CA VAL A 391 3.91 -6.63 4.04
C VAL A 391 5.40 -6.32 4.22
N ALA A 392 5.73 -5.04 4.47
CA ALA A 392 7.10 -4.61 4.78
C ALA A 392 7.53 -5.11 6.16
N PHE A 393 6.67 -4.97 7.17
CA PHE A 393 6.94 -5.50 8.51
C PHE A 393 7.02 -7.03 8.53
N ASP A 394 6.12 -7.73 7.83
CA ASP A 394 6.15 -9.18 7.70
C ASP A 394 7.44 -9.68 7.02
N THR A 395 7.95 -8.93 6.04
CA THR A 395 9.24 -9.22 5.43
C THR A 395 10.37 -9.08 6.44
N THR A 396 10.37 -8.00 7.21
CA THR A 396 11.36 -7.77 8.29
C THR A 396 11.31 -8.89 9.32
N ARG A 397 10.10 -9.29 9.76
CA ARG A 397 9.88 -10.37 10.72
C ARG A 397 10.35 -11.73 10.20
N ARG A 398 10.05 -12.07 8.94
CA ARG A 398 10.55 -13.31 8.30
C ARG A 398 12.07 -13.33 8.22
N ALA A 399 12.69 -12.20 7.87
CA ALA A 399 14.13 -12.09 7.85
C ALA A 399 14.75 -12.18 9.25
N ALA A 400 14.07 -11.64 10.28
CA ALA A 400 14.53 -11.71 11.67
C ALA A 400 14.58 -13.15 12.21
N ALA A 401 13.80 -14.09 11.66
CA ALA A 401 13.92 -15.51 11.99
C ALA A 401 15.29 -16.12 11.57
N ILE A 402 15.94 -15.52 10.56
CA ILE A 402 17.28 -15.92 10.08
C ILE A 402 18.36 -15.03 10.71
N TYR A 403 18.05 -13.74 10.85
CA TYR A 403 18.94 -12.71 11.39
C TYR A 403 18.29 -12.03 12.61
N PRO A 404 18.38 -12.62 13.81
CA PRO A 404 17.72 -12.08 15.01
C PRO A 404 18.13 -10.65 15.37
N SER A 405 19.28 -10.16 14.87
CA SER A 405 19.71 -8.77 15.04
C SER A 405 18.79 -7.72 14.38
N LEU A 406 17.91 -8.14 13.46
CA LEU A 406 16.97 -7.26 12.77
C LEU A 406 15.82 -6.76 13.65
N ILE A 407 15.40 -7.57 14.61
CA ILE A 407 14.39 -7.23 15.63
C ILE A 407 15.00 -7.59 16.98
N LYS A 408 15.48 -6.57 17.69
CA LYS A 408 16.16 -6.78 18.97
C LYS A 408 15.12 -6.98 20.06
N GLN A 409 15.36 -7.94 20.95
CA GLN A 409 14.49 -8.15 22.10
C GLN A 409 14.33 -6.85 22.90
N GLY A 410 13.08 -6.51 23.22
CA GLY A 410 12.74 -5.30 23.95
C GLY A 410 12.75 -4.01 23.11
N ASP A 411 12.97 -4.06 21.79
CA ASP A 411 12.75 -2.91 20.92
C ASP A 411 11.27 -2.76 20.51
N VAL A 412 10.91 -1.64 19.87
CA VAL A 412 9.53 -1.40 19.46
C VAL A 412 9.04 -2.41 18.41
N LYS A 413 9.93 -2.96 17.57
CA LYS A 413 9.57 -3.97 16.55
C LYS A 413 9.29 -5.32 17.20
N ASP A 414 9.99 -5.67 18.28
CA ASP A 414 9.73 -6.85 19.12
C ASP A 414 8.33 -6.73 19.74
N PHE A 415 8.03 -5.58 20.36
CA PHE A 415 6.68 -5.30 20.86
C PHE A 415 5.60 -5.43 19.76
N VAL A 416 5.83 -4.81 18.59
CA VAL A 416 4.87 -4.86 17.48
C VAL A 416 4.69 -6.29 16.96
N THR A 417 5.73 -7.13 17.00
CA THR A 417 5.63 -8.53 16.56
C THR A 417 4.60 -9.33 17.36
N GLU A 418 4.48 -9.05 18.66
CA GLU A 418 3.50 -9.71 19.55
C GLU A 418 2.11 -9.08 19.50
N ASN A 419 2.02 -7.81 19.06
CA ASN A 419 0.83 -6.98 19.23
C ASN A 419 0.23 -6.47 17.91
N GLN A 420 0.72 -6.97 16.76
CA GLN A 420 0.22 -6.62 15.44
C GLN A 420 -1.20 -7.13 15.20
N VAL A 421 -2.02 -6.31 14.52
CA VAL A 421 -3.38 -6.67 14.09
C VAL A 421 -3.46 -6.74 12.56
N PHE A 422 -4.15 -7.76 12.05
CA PHE A 422 -4.11 -8.20 10.64
C PHE A 422 -5.33 -7.81 9.78
N ASP A 423 -6.15 -6.87 10.23
CA ASP A 423 -7.35 -6.39 9.51
C ASP A 423 -7.09 -5.19 8.58
N SER A 424 -5.82 -4.82 8.40
CA SER A 424 -5.37 -3.69 7.57
C SER A 424 -4.19 -4.07 6.68
N PRO A 425 -4.07 -3.51 5.45
CA PRO A 425 -2.86 -3.63 4.63
C PRO A 425 -1.67 -2.83 5.18
N TYR A 426 -1.95 -1.89 6.07
CA TYR A 426 -0.96 -1.13 6.83
C TYR A 426 -0.70 -1.79 8.17
N ASN A 427 0.50 -1.60 8.69
CA ASN A 427 0.88 -2.09 10.00
C ASN A 427 0.05 -1.37 11.07
N THR A 428 -0.69 -2.13 11.87
CA THR A 428 -1.42 -1.59 13.03
C THR A 428 -1.16 -2.51 14.21
N PHE A 429 -1.07 -1.94 15.41
CA PHE A 429 -0.78 -2.71 16.61
C PHE A 429 -1.48 -2.11 17.82
N THR A 430 -1.71 -2.92 18.85
CA THR A 430 -2.39 -2.47 20.07
C THR A 430 -1.63 -1.29 20.68
N SER A 431 -2.37 -0.26 21.11
CA SER A 431 -1.73 0.96 21.59
C SER A 431 -1.02 0.75 22.94
N LEU A 432 0.22 1.24 23.03
CA LEU A 432 0.97 1.26 24.27
C LEU A 432 0.63 2.47 25.16
N PRO A 433 0.72 2.31 26.49
CA PRO A 433 0.88 3.45 27.39
C PRO A 433 2.03 4.33 26.92
N GLN A 434 1.81 5.64 26.90
CA GLN A 434 2.72 6.59 26.26
C GLN A 434 4.16 6.53 26.79
N GLN A 435 4.33 6.35 28.11
CA GLN A 435 5.64 6.24 28.74
C GLN A 435 6.44 5.05 28.21
N GLN A 436 5.80 3.89 28.03
CA GLN A 436 6.43 2.70 27.48
C GLN A 436 6.78 2.90 26.01
N PHE A 437 5.89 3.52 25.24
CA PHE A 437 6.12 3.78 23.82
C PHE A 437 7.32 4.70 23.59
N SER A 438 7.46 5.78 24.37
CA SER A 438 8.61 6.68 24.29
C SER A 438 9.92 6.01 24.72
N THR A 439 9.90 5.13 25.73
CA THR A 439 11.10 4.37 26.12
C THR A 439 11.57 3.44 25.00
N LEU A 440 10.66 2.67 24.41
CA LEU A 440 10.97 1.75 23.31
C LEU A 440 11.54 2.47 22.07
N LEU A 441 11.02 3.67 21.77
CA LEU A 441 11.50 4.48 20.64
C LEU A 441 12.82 5.21 20.95
N ALA A 442 13.08 5.59 22.22
CA ALA A 442 14.32 6.26 22.60
C ALA A 442 15.54 5.33 22.42
N ASP A 443 15.38 4.04 22.74
CA ASP A 443 16.45 3.06 22.60
C ASP A 443 16.83 2.81 21.12
N GLU A 444 15.86 2.83 20.20
CA GLU A 444 16.14 2.75 18.75
C GLU A 444 16.95 3.96 18.24
N ASN A 445 16.59 5.16 18.67
CA ASN A 445 17.19 6.41 18.19
C ASN A 445 18.58 6.69 18.76
N SER A 446 18.96 6.03 19.87
CA SER A 446 20.33 6.12 20.42
C SER A 446 21.42 5.64 19.45
N LEU A 447 21.05 4.82 18.47
CA LEU A 447 21.92 4.32 17.41
C LEU A 447 22.09 5.32 16.24
N ASP A 448 21.13 6.23 16.03
CA ASP A 448 21.07 7.07 14.82
C ASP A 448 22.09 8.23 14.85
N ILE A 449 22.46 8.71 16.04
CA ILE A 449 23.55 9.69 16.23
C ILE A 449 24.92 9.11 15.80
N SER A 450 25.06 7.78 15.79
CA SER A 450 26.28 7.11 15.31
C SER A 450 26.33 6.94 13.78
N PHE A 451 25.18 6.90 13.11
CA PHE A 451 25.12 6.65 11.65
C PHE A 451 25.49 7.88 10.81
N GLU A 452 25.23 9.10 11.29
CA GLU A 452 25.78 10.31 10.64
C GLU A 452 27.32 10.32 10.64
N ASN A 453 27.95 9.72 11.66
CA ASN A 453 29.41 9.58 11.73
C ASN A 453 29.95 8.45 10.83
N LEU A 454 29.13 7.44 10.49
CA LEU A 454 29.51 6.33 9.62
C LEU A 454 29.37 6.65 8.11
N LYS A 455 28.47 7.56 7.73
CA LYS A 455 28.31 8.01 6.32
C LYS A 455 29.56 8.64 5.74
N LEU A 456 30.49 9.12 6.56
CA LEU A 456 31.75 9.72 6.10
C LEU A 456 32.80 8.70 5.64
N ASN A 457 32.65 7.40 5.93
CA ASN A 457 33.73 6.43 5.71
C ASN A 457 33.36 5.14 4.95
N ALA A 458 32.18 5.03 4.33
CA ALA A 458 31.81 3.80 3.61
C ALA A 458 31.12 4.05 2.27
N PHE A 459 31.87 4.01 1.17
CA PHE A 459 31.35 3.71 -0.16
C PHE A 459 32.35 2.86 -0.97
N PRO A 460 32.08 1.55 -1.18
CA PRO A 460 32.76 0.73 -2.18
C PRO A 460 32.01 0.66 -3.53
N VAL A 461 30.91 1.39 -3.71
CA VAL A 461 29.94 1.16 -4.82
C VAL A 461 30.42 1.72 -6.17
N VAL A 462 31.36 2.66 -6.19
CA VAL A 462 31.90 3.22 -7.45
C VAL A 462 32.76 2.21 -8.22
N ASN A 463 33.35 1.21 -7.55
CA ASN A 463 34.21 0.22 -8.21
C ASN A 463 33.40 -0.83 -8.99
N ASN A 464 32.23 -1.22 -8.51
CA ASN A 464 31.42 -2.26 -9.18
C ASN A 464 30.83 -1.82 -10.52
N LEU A 465 30.60 -0.51 -10.72
CA LEU A 465 30.12 0.02 -12.00
C LEU A 465 31.26 0.14 -13.02
N LYS A 466 32.49 0.37 -12.53
CA LYS A 466 33.70 0.43 -13.35
C LYS A 466 34.08 -0.96 -13.84
N ASP A 467 34.05 -1.96 -12.95
CA ASP A 467 34.35 -3.36 -13.29
C ASP A 467 33.31 -3.95 -14.26
N TYR A 468 32.04 -3.52 -14.18
CA TYR A 468 30.98 -3.91 -15.11
C TYR A 468 31.12 -3.27 -16.50
N LEU A 469 31.70 -2.07 -16.59
CA LEU A 469 31.94 -1.37 -17.85
C LEU A 469 33.24 -1.83 -18.52
N ASP A 470 34.27 -2.18 -17.74
CA ASP A 470 35.55 -2.68 -18.25
C ASP A 470 35.45 -4.12 -18.80
N GLN A 471 34.41 -4.88 -18.43
CA GLN A 471 34.16 -6.25 -18.93
C GLN A 471 33.44 -6.30 -20.29
N ARG A 472 33.06 -5.16 -20.88
CA ARG A 472 32.28 -5.10 -22.14
C ARG A 472 33.08 -4.60 -23.34
N ASN A 473 34.35 -5.02 -23.43
CA ASN A 473 35.17 -4.81 -24.63
C ASN A 473 34.77 -5.78 -25.74
N ASP A 474 34.06 -5.28 -26.74
CA ASP A 474 34.06 -5.87 -28.09
C ASP A 474 34.55 -4.85 -29.12
N SER A 475 35.59 -5.28 -29.83
CA SER A 475 36.11 -4.77 -31.12
C SER A 475 36.75 -3.37 -31.19
N VAL A 476 38.08 -3.43 -31.25
CA VAL A 476 39.02 -2.45 -31.80
C VAL A 476 38.59 -2.00 -33.21
N ILE A 477 38.36 -0.70 -33.39
CA ILE A 477 38.59 0.01 -34.65
C ILE A 477 39.44 1.24 -34.32
N THR A 478 40.69 1.20 -34.77
CA THR A 478 41.62 2.34 -34.76
C THR A 478 41.16 3.41 -35.73
N LEU A 479 40.96 4.64 -35.24
CA LEU A 479 41.02 5.86 -36.05
C LEU A 479 41.75 6.95 -35.24
N GLU A 480 42.91 7.33 -35.74
CA GLU A 480 43.74 8.42 -35.25
C GLU A 480 43.07 9.79 -35.50
N SER A 481 43.46 10.75 -34.66
CA SER A 481 43.34 12.21 -34.79
C SER A 481 41.98 12.85 -34.46
N ILE A 482 41.86 13.36 -33.23
CA ILE A 482 41.46 14.74 -32.84
C ILE A 482 41.87 14.90 -31.37
N SER A 483 42.71 15.90 -31.06
CA SER A 483 43.17 16.19 -29.70
C SER A 483 42.02 16.70 -28.81
N PRO A 484 41.88 16.24 -27.55
CA PRO A 484 40.88 16.79 -26.63
C PRO A 484 41.36 18.09 -25.98
N PRO A 485 40.47 19.04 -25.63
CA PRO A 485 40.83 20.24 -24.90
C PRO A 485 41.16 19.92 -23.43
N SER A 486 42.06 20.72 -22.83
CA SER A 486 42.63 20.46 -21.50
C SER A 486 41.61 20.57 -20.36
N ASN A 487 41.77 19.70 -19.35
CA ASN A 487 40.98 19.59 -18.11
C ASN A 487 40.93 20.87 -17.22
N SER A 488 41.58 21.97 -17.60
CA SER A 488 41.64 23.18 -16.79
C SER A 488 40.40 24.08 -16.92
N ASP A 489 39.68 24.02 -18.04
CA ASP A 489 38.55 24.92 -18.34
C ASP A 489 37.23 24.49 -17.68
N ILE A 490 37.13 23.22 -17.27
CA ILE A 490 35.91 22.61 -16.71
C ILE A 490 35.76 22.93 -15.22
N ASN A 491 36.87 22.97 -14.47
CA ASN A 491 36.84 23.19 -13.03
C ASN A 491 36.55 24.64 -12.63
N GLU A 492 36.82 25.61 -13.52
CA GLU A 492 36.65 27.03 -13.21
C GLU A 492 35.21 27.53 -13.50
N LYS A 493 34.50 26.91 -14.45
CA LYS A 493 33.16 27.35 -14.89
C LYS A 493 32.01 26.61 -14.21
N LEU A 494 32.26 25.45 -13.60
CA LEU A 494 31.24 24.61 -12.96
C LEU A 494 30.56 25.28 -11.74
N PRO A 495 31.25 26.05 -10.87
CA PRO A 495 30.62 26.73 -9.74
C PRO A 495 29.71 27.90 -10.15
N GLN A 496 29.95 28.51 -11.33
CA GLN A 496 29.11 29.60 -11.85
C GLN A 496 27.82 29.08 -12.52
N LEU A 497 27.84 27.86 -13.06
CA LEU A 497 26.67 27.24 -13.70
C LEU A 497 25.64 26.70 -12.69
N LEU A 498 26.07 26.37 -11.47
CA LEU A 498 25.21 25.78 -10.42
C LEU A 498 24.35 26.80 -9.64
N LYS A 499 24.45 28.10 -9.93
CA LYS A 499 23.68 29.15 -9.22
C LYS A 499 22.28 29.44 -9.79
N ASN A 500 21.81 28.78 -10.84
CA ASN A 500 20.49 29.05 -11.45
C ASN A 500 19.57 27.82 -11.49
N ARG A 501 18.68 27.72 -10.49
CA ARG A 501 17.74 26.58 -10.26
C ARG A 501 16.63 26.41 -11.33
N SER A 502 16.51 27.28 -12.33
CA SER A 502 15.46 27.19 -13.37
C SER A 502 15.78 26.29 -14.57
N LYS A 503 16.97 25.65 -14.62
CA LYS A 503 17.42 24.85 -15.79
C LYS A 503 17.31 23.33 -15.66
N ILE A 504 16.98 22.78 -14.48
CA ILE A 504 16.96 21.32 -14.29
C ILE A 504 15.82 20.65 -15.08
N GLY A 505 14.66 21.30 -15.23
CA GLY A 505 13.60 20.84 -16.14
C GLY A 505 13.95 20.96 -17.64
N ARG A 506 14.84 21.89 -18.00
CA ARG A 506 15.34 22.04 -19.39
C ARG A 506 16.43 21.03 -19.73
N PHE A 507 17.14 20.50 -18.74
CA PHE A 507 18.20 19.52 -18.95
C PHE A 507 17.64 18.16 -19.40
N GLY A 508 16.55 17.70 -18.80
CA GLY A 508 15.84 16.49 -19.25
C GLY A 508 15.33 16.61 -20.69
N GLY A 509 14.72 17.75 -21.04
CA GLY A 509 14.27 18.01 -22.41
C GLY A 509 15.41 18.12 -23.43
N ALA A 510 16.56 18.67 -23.04
CA ALA A 510 17.73 18.77 -23.91
C ALA A 510 18.40 17.41 -24.16
N VAL A 511 18.49 16.55 -23.13
CA VAL A 511 19.04 15.19 -23.26
C VAL A 511 18.11 14.32 -24.11
N ILE A 512 16.79 14.38 -23.89
CA ILE A 512 15.82 13.67 -24.74
C ILE A 512 15.90 14.16 -26.18
N ASN A 513 15.98 15.48 -26.41
CA ASN A 513 16.14 16.02 -27.77
C ASN A 513 17.48 15.63 -28.40
N ALA A 514 18.58 15.57 -27.64
CA ALA A 514 19.88 15.18 -28.17
C ALA A 514 19.86 13.70 -28.60
N LEU A 515 19.32 12.82 -27.74
CA LEU A 515 19.22 11.39 -28.02
C LEU A 515 18.28 11.09 -29.20
N VAL A 516 17.12 11.75 -29.27
CA VAL A 516 16.16 11.57 -30.37
C VAL A 516 16.72 12.08 -31.71
N LYS A 517 17.61 13.08 -31.68
CA LYS A 517 18.24 13.67 -32.88
C LYS A 517 19.52 12.97 -33.32
N ASP A 518 20.05 12.03 -32.55
CA ASP A 518 21.29 11.35 -32.88
C ASP A 518 21.06 10.33 -34.03
N PRO A 519 21.62 10.55 -35.24
CA PRO A 519 21.45 9.64 -36.36
C PRO A 519 22.22 8.32 -36.18
N SER A 520 23.16 8.25 -35.23
CA SER A 520 23.94 7.03 -34.95
C SER A 520 23.18 6.00 -34.11
N LEU A 521 22.09 6.42 -33.46
CA LEU A 521 21.26 5.55 -32.64
C LEU A 521 19.99 5.13 -33.39
N SER A 522 19.69 3.83 -33.38
CA SER A 522 18.42 3.31 -33.89
C SER A 522 17.25 3.76 -33.01
N THR A 523 16.03 3.74 -33.56
CA THR A 523 14.82 4.09 -32.80
C THR A 523 14.63 3.17 -31.59
N GLU A 524 15.02 1.91 -31.70
CA GLU A 524 15.00 0.90 -30.63
C GLU A 524 16.03 1.20 -29.54
N GLN A 525 17.24 1.62 -29.91
CA GLN A 525 18.29 2.01 -28.95
C GLN A 525 17.89 3.27 -28.17
N ILE A 526 17.30 4.26 -28.85
CA ILE A 526 16.80 5.48 -28.20
C ILE A 526 15.60 5.13 -27.29
N ALA A 527 14.70 4.26 -27.75
CA ALA A 527 13.57 3.76 -26.97
C ALA A 527 14.02 3.02 -25.70
N GLU A 528 15.06 2.18 -25.81
CA GLU A 528 15.67 1.49 -24.68
C GLU A 528 16.31 2.46 -23.69
N GLN A 529 17.09 3.44 -24.18
CA GLN A 529 17.77 4.44 -23.34
C GLN A 529 16.80 5.40 -22.64
N LEU A 530 15.70 5.78 -23.32
CA LEU A 530 14.68 6.69 -22.77
C LEU A 530 13.54 5.96 -22.05
N MET A 531 13.49 4.64 -22.12
CA MET A 531 12.37 3.80 -21.67
C MET A 531 11.02 4.26 -22.24
N LEU A 532 10.98 4.55 -23.54
CA LEU A 532 9.78 4.89 -24.29
C LEU A 532 9.44 3.75 -25.26
N PRO A 533 8.15 3.51 -25.59
CA PRO A 533 7.82 2.60 -26.67
C PRO A 533 8.51 3.03 -27.98
N VAL A 534 8.99 2.06 -28.76
CA VAL A 534 9.64 2.30 -30.06
C VAL A 534 8.74 3.19 -30.95
N ASN A 535 7.43 2.95 -30.95
CA ASN A 535 6.45 3.76 -31.69
C ASN A 535 6.37 5.22 -31.22
N THR A 536 6.59 5.49 -29.93
CA THR A 536 6.62 6.85 -29.40
C THR A 536 7.87 7.58 -29.90
N VAL A 537 9.04 6.93 -29.88
CA VAL A 537 10.28 7.50 -30.39
C VAL A 537 10.20 7.70 -31.91
N ALA A 538 9.67 6.72 -32.65
CA ALA A 538 9.45 6.80 -34.09
C ALA A 538 8.60 8.02 -34.46
N ARG A 539 7.45 8.21 -33.79
CA ARG A 539 6.55 9.35 -34.02
C ARG A 539 7.21 10.69 -33.68
N VAL A 540 8.11 10.74 -32.70
CA VAL A 540 8.84 11.97 -32.36
C VAL A 540 9.92 12.26 -33.42
N ARG A 541 10.66 11.26 -33.91
CA ARG A 541 11.63 11.44 -35.02
C ARG A 541 10.94 11.89 -36.30
N GLU A 542 9.81 11.26 -36.64
CA GLU A 542 8.97 11.65 -37.79
C GLU A 542 8.52 13.12 -37.68
N LYS A 543 8.04 13.55 -36.51
CA LYS A 543 7.68 14.97 -36.26
C LYS A 543 8.86 15.94 -36.35
N LEU A 544 10.09 15.45 -36.13
CA LEU A 544 11.32 16.23 -36.23
C LEU A 544 11.97 16.15 -37.61
N GLY A 545 11.43 15.35 -38.54
CA GLY A 545 11.96 15.15 -39.89
C GLY A 545 13.27 14.34 -39.94
N ILE A 546 13.46 13.41 -38.99
CA ILE A 546 14.64 12.53 -38.88
C ILE A 546 14.33 11.12 -39.34
#